data_AF-A0A3D5UY89-F1
#
_entry.id   AF-A0A3D5UY89-F1
#
_cell.length_a   1.000
_cell.length_b   1.000
_cell.length_c   1.000
_cell.angle_alpha   90.00
_cell.angle_beta   90.00
_cell.angle_gamma   90.00
#
_symmetry.space_group_name_H-M   'P 1'
#
loop_
_entity.id
_entity.type
_entity.pdbx_description
1 polymer ?
#
loop_
_entity_poly.entity_id
_entity_poly.type
_entity_poly.pdbx_seq_one_letter_code
_entity_poly.pdbx_strand_id
1 'polypeptide(L)' 'MGGYIAASSDIVDVVRSYAPGFIFSTSLAPVLVAGVLAAVRHLKASNTEREAHQERAQTLRQM' A
#
# COMPACT_ATOMS: atom_id res chain seq x y z
N MET A 1 -10.50 -4.11 0.78
CA MET A 1 -9.34 -3.19 0.72
C MET A 1 -8.27 -3.74 1.65
N GLY A 2 -7.03 -3.92 1.19
CA GLY A 2 -5.94 -4.49 1.99
C GLY A 2 -5.18 -3.42 2.79
N GLY A 3 -4.07 -3.82 3.40
CA GLY A 3 -3.15 -2.93 4.12
C GLY A 3 -1.79 -3.60 4.32
N TYR A 4 -0.77 -2.81 4.66
CA TYR A 4 0.55 -3.32 5.03
C TYR A 4 1.14 -2.46 6.15
N ILE A 5 2.11 -3.04 6.88
CA ILE A 5 2.98 -2.31 7.81
C ILE A 5 4.43 -2.46 7.33
N ALA A 6 5.24 -1.44 7.58
CA ALA A 6 6.69 -1.48 7.40
C ALA A 6 7.33 -1.03 8.70
N ALA A 7 8.04 -1.94 9.37
CA ALA A 7 8.65 -1.73 10.68
C ALA A 7 9.87 -2.66 10.85
N SER A 8 10.53 -2.63 12.01
CA SER A 8 11.58 -3.61 12.35
C SER A 8 11.02 -5.04 12.41
N SER A 9 11.90 -6.03 12.32
CA SER A 9 11.55 -7.45 12.46
C SER A 9 10.77 -7.71 13.75
N ASP A 10 11.23 -7.14 14.86
CA ASP A 10 10.64 -7.36 16.18
C ASP A 10 9.19 -6.88 16.24
N ILE A 11 8.90 -5.71 15.65
CA ILE A 11 7.54 -5.18 15.57
C ILE A 11 6.67 -6.04 14.65
N VAL A 12 7.21 -6.45 13.49
CA VAL A 12 6.49 -7.31 12.54
C VAL A 12 6.15 -8.66 13.18
N ASP A 13 7.07 -9.24 13.95
CA ASP A 13 6.86 -10.52 14.62
C ASP A 13 5.84 -10.39 15.76
N VAL A 14 5.88 -9.31 16.55
CA VAL A 14 4.83 -9.02 17.55
C VAL A 14 3.45 -8.94 16.89
N VAL A 15 3.31 -8.23 15.77
CA VAL A 15 2.01 -8.14 15.06
C VAL A 15 1.59 -9.52 14.55
N ARG A 16 2.50 -10.29 13.95
CA ARG A 16 2.21 -11.64 13.43
C ARG A 16 1.80 -12.61 14.54
N SER A 17 2.32 -12.44 15.76
CA SER A 17 2.08 -13.34 16.89
C SER A 17 0.91 -12.93 17.79
N TYR A 18 0.55 -11.65 17.86
CA TYR A 18 -0.40 -11.15 18.85
C TYR A 18 -1.60 -10.37 18.30
N ALA A 19 -1.60 -9.94 17.03
CA ALA A 19 -2.70 -9.13 16.49
C ALA A 19 -3.87 -10.01 16.00
N PRO A 20 -5.03 -10.04 16.69
CA PRO A 20 -6.15 -10.93 16.31
C PRO A 20 -6.69 -10.62 14.92
N GLY A 21 -6.68 -9.33 14.53
CA GLY A 21 -7.10 -8.90 13.19
C GLY A 21 -6.20 -9.36 12.05
N PHE A 22 -4.94 -9.74 12.36
CA PHE A 22 -4.04 -10.37 11.40
C PHE A 22 -4.18 -11.91 11.42
N ILE A 23 -4.30 -12.50 12.61
CA ILE A 23 -4.30 -13.96 12.80
C ILE A 23 -5.63 -14.61 12.37
N PHE A 24 -6.76 -14.00 12.70
CA PHE A 24 -8.09 -14.58 12.50
C PHE A 24 -8.83 -13.92 11.34
N SER A 25 -8.12 -13.63 10.26
CA SER A 25 -8.65 -13.01 9.04
C SER A 25 -8.23 -13.77 7.80
N THR A 26 -9.02 -13.68 6.73
CA THR A 26 -8.73 -14.33 5.45
C THR A 26 -7.65 -13.56 4.71
N SER A 27 -6.65 -14.28 4.18
CA SER A 27 -5.62 -13.69 3.33
C SER A 27 -6.21 -13.08 2.05
N LEU A 28 -5.56 -12.03 1.53
CA LEU A 28 -5.91 -11.47 0.22
C LEU A 28 -5.74 -12.52 -0.88
N ALA A 29 -6.63 -12.49 -1.87
CA ALA A 29 -6.54 -13.39 -3.02
C ALA A 29 -5.21 -13.18 -3.78
N PRO A 30 -4.55 -14.25 -4.27
CA PRO A 30 -3.27 -14.13 -4.99
C PRO A 30 -3.29 -13.15 -6.16
N VAL A 31 -4.39 -13.10 -6.90
CA VAL A 31 -4.56 -12.17 -8.04
C VAL A 31 -4.55 -10.70 -7.60
N LEU A 32 -5.08 -10.39 -6.41
CA LEU A 32 -5.07 -9.03 -5.88
C LEU A 32 -3.64 -8.63 -5.48
N VAL A 33 -2.91 -9.53 -4.81
CA VAL A 33 -1.54 -9.26 -4.37
C VAL A 33 -0.59 -9.14 -5.58
N ALA A 34 -0.82 -9.89 -6.65
CA ALA A 34 -0.08 -9.74 -7.91
C ALA A 34 -0.26 -8.34 -8.53
N GLY A 35 -1.51 -7.83 -8.56
CA GLY A 35 -1.80 -6.46 -9.01
C GLY A 35 -1.14 -5.40 -8.14
N VAL A 36 -1.19 -5.56 -6.82
CA VAL A 36 -0.51 -4.65 -5.86
C VAL A 36 1.00 -4.65 -6.10
N LEU A 37 1.63 -5.81 -6.27
CA LEU A 37 3.07 -5.91 -6.51
C LEU A 37 3.48 -5.21 -7.81
N ALA A 38 2.71 -5.38 -8.88
CA ALA A 38 2.94 -4.70 -10.15
C ALA A 38 2.82 -3.17 -9.99
N ALA A 39 1.75 -2.69 -9.33
CA ALA A 39 1.53 -1.27 -9.09
C ALA A 39 2.63 -0.64 -8.24
N VAL A 40 3.05 -1.30 -7.15
CA VAL A 40 4.14 -0.82 -6.28
C VAL A 40 5.46 -0.72 -7.04
N ARG A 41 5.80 -1.73 -7.87
CA ARG A 41 7.02 -1.69 -8.69
C ARG A 41 6.98 -0.54 -9.70
N HIS A 42 5.84 -0.34 -10.36
CA HIS A 42 5.64 0.76 -11.30
C HIS A 42 5.78 2.13 -10.63
N LEU A 43 5.04 2.38 -9.55
CA LEU A 43 5.02 3.67 -8.83
C LEU A 43 6.35 4.01 -8.14
N LYS A 44 7.18 3.00 -7.84
CA LYS A 44 8.55 3.22 -7.32
C LYS A 44 9.48 3.82 -8.38
N ALA A 45 9.25 3.53 -9.66
CA ALA A 45 10.09 4.00 -10.75
C ALA A 45 9.49 5.17 -11.53
N SER A 46 8.16 5.31 -11.56
CA SER A 46 7.45 6.35 -12.29
C SER A 46 7.08 7.55 -11.40
N ASN A 47 7.38 8.77 -11.87
CA ASN A 47 6.95 10.03 -11.25
C ASN A 47 5.74 10.64 -11.97
N THR A 48 5.42 10.21 -13.19
CA THR A 48 4.37 10.79 -14.03
C THR A 48 3.02 10.87 -13.32
N GLU A 49 2.64 9.83 -12.59
CA GLU A 49 1.39 9.79 -11.83
C GLU A 49 1.38 10.81 -10.68
N ARG A 50 2.52 10.99 -10.01
CA ARG A 50 2.67 11.97 -8.92
C ARG A 50 2.56 13.38 -9.45
N GLU A 51 3.25 13.69 -10.56
CA GLU A 51 3.23 15.01 -11.19
C GLU A 51 1.82 15.39 -11.65
N ALA A 52 1.15 14.49 -12.38
CA ALA A 52 -0.23 14.71 -12.82
C ALA A 52 -1.21 14.84 -11.64
N HIS A 53 -1.00 14.10 -10.55
CA HIS A 53 -1.82 14.24 -9.35
C HIS A 53 -1.62 15.61 -8.68
N GLN A 54 -0.38 16.09 -8.55
CA GLN A 54 -0.09 17.39 -7.95
C GLN A 54 -0.62 18.55 -8.80
N GLU A 55 -0.46 18.48 -10.13
CA GLU A 55 -1.02 19.48 -11.06
C GLU A 55 -2.54 19.62 -10.87
N ARG A 56 -3.28 18.50 -10.92
CA ARG A 56 -4.75 18.53 -10.75
C ARG A 56 -5.18 19.06 -9.38
N ALA A 57 -4.47 18.66 -8.32
CA ALA A 57 -4.75 19.14 -6.97
C ALA A 57 -4.51 20.66 -6.86
N GLN A 58 -3.47 21.18 -7.51
CA GLN A 58 -3.19 22.62 -7.56
C GLN A 58 -4.24 23.37 -8.37
N THR A 59 -4.62 22.86 -9.54
CA THR A 59 -5.65 23.45 -10.39
C THR A 59 -6.98 23.57 -9.63
N LEU A 60 -7.42 22.51 -8.95
CA LEU A 60 -8.64 22.54 -8.13
C LEU A 60 -8.56 23.57 -6.99
N ARG A 61 -7.38 23.77 -6.40
CA ARG A 61 -7.19 24.73 -5.30
C ARG A 61 -7.29 26.19 -5.75
N GLN A 62 -7.07 26.46 -7.03
CA GLN A 62 -7.08 27.81 -7.61
C GLN A 62 -8.45 28.23 -8.17
N MET A 63 -9.41 27.30 -8.23
CA MET A 63 -10.82 27.56 -8.60
C MET A 63 -11.60 28.08 -7.40
#